data_AF-A0A8S3VA21-F1
#
_entry.id   AF-A0A8S3VA21-F1
#
_cell.length_a   1.000
_cell.length_b   1.000
_cell.length_c   1.000
_cell.angle_alpha   90.00
_cell.angle_beta   90.00
_cell.angle_gamma   90.00
#
_symmetry.space_group_name_H-M   'P 1'
#
loop_
_entity.id
_entity.type
_entity.pdbx_description
1 polymer ?
#
loop_
_entity_poly.entity_id
_entity_poly.type
_entity_poly.pdbx_seq_one_letter_code
_entity_poly.pdbx_strand_id
1 'polypeptide(L)'
;MDLQLQELENEKLFKQKIDLQQQIDELKEKAILLEKHDRKYNILIYGIDDSNPEENVYATTRKLFSKKLLRDAPKANSMPLANAHRVPTRGKGPKPILVRFVHFGDKQLVMSKAYNLKGTKIRLLDDLPVSMKEERFLLSHNAFTIRKRDKVQTRIRAKGAHMTLETRKNNTENWSLWE
;
A
#
# COMPACT_ATOMS: atom_id res chain seq x y z
N MET A 1 -53.90 -18.82 4.19
CA MET A 1 -53.75 -17.48 3.58
C MET A 1 -52.53 -16.77 4.18
N ASP A 2 -52.39 -16.73 5.51
CA ASP A 2 -51.25 -16.05 6.17
C ASP A 2 -49.87 -16.70 5.92
N LEU A 3 -49.78 -18.03 5.84
CA LEU A 3 -48.48 -18.71 5.63
C LEU A 3 -47.87 -18.42 4.25
N GLN A 4 -48.70 -18.42 3.20
CA GLN A 4 -48.26 -18.11 1.84
C GLN A 4 -47.87 -16.64 1.67
N LEU A 5 -48.56 -15.73 2.36
CA LEU A 5 -48.19 -14.31 2.43
C LEU A 5 -46.84 -14.13 3.15
N GLN A 6 -46.64 -14.82 4.28
CA GLN A 6 -45.37 -14.79 5.01
C GLN A 6 -44.20 -15.37 4.20
N GLU A 7 -44.40 -16.46 3.47
CA GLU A 7 -43.39 -17.04 2.59
C GLU A 7 -42.99 -16.06 1.49
N LEU A 8 -43.97 -15.40 0.86
CA LEU A 8 -43.73 -14.43 -0.20
C LEU A 8 -43.02 -13.16 0.31
N GLU A 9 -43.35 -12.70 1.52
CA GLU A 9 -42.63 -11.62 2.20
C GLU A 9 -41.19 -11.99 2.54
N ASN A 10 -40.96 -13.20 3.05
CA ASN A 10 -39.62 -13.70 3.36
C ASN A 10 -38.74 -13.81 2.10
N GLU A 11 -39.29 -14.30 0.99
CA GLU A 11 -38.56 -14.35 -0.29
C GLU A 11 -38.21 -12.94 -0.80
N LYS A 12 -39.14 -12.00 -0.70
CA LYS A 12 -38.90 -10.60 -1.09
C LYS A 12 -37.81 -9.97 -0.22
N LEU A 13 -37.88 -10.19 1.09
CA LEU A 13 -36.88 -9.69 2.04
C LEU A 13 -35.51 -10.30 1.77
N PHE A 14 -35.44 -11.59 1.45
CA PHE A 14 -34.19 -12.27 1.12
C PHE A 14 -33.56 -11.69 -0.16
N LYS A 15 -34.36 -11.49 -1.22
CA LYS A 15 -33.90 -10.84 -2.46
C LYS A 15 -33.38 -9.43 -2.21
N GLN A 16 -34.11 -8.63 -1.43
CA GLN A 16 -33.68 -7.28 -1.05
C GLN A 16 -32.37 -7.30 -0.26
N LYS A 17 -32.20 -8.25 0.66
CA LYS A 17 -30.95 -8.39 1.43
C LYS A 17 -29.76 -8.70 0.54
N ILE A 18 -29.92 -9.58 -0.46
CA ILE A 18 -28.86 -9.89 -1.43
C ILE A 18 -28.50 -8.66 -2.25
N ASP A 19 -29.50 -7.97 -2.80
CA ASP A 19 -29.30 -6.78 -3.61
C ASP A 19 -28.59 -5.66 -2.83
N LEU A 20 -29.03 -5.39 -1.61
CA LEU A 20 -28.38 -4.42 -0.72
C LEU A 20 -26.95 -4.82 -0.38
N GLN A 21 -26.69 -6.11 -0.13
CA GLN A 21 -25.34 -6.60 0.14
C GLN A 21 -24.43 -6.40 -1.07
N GLN A 22 -24.91 -6.68 -2.28
CA GLN A 22 -24.17 -6.45 -3.52
C GLN A 22 -23.85 -4.96 -3.70
N GLN A 23 -24.82 -4.06 -3.51
CA GLN A 23 -24.60 -2.62 -3.60
C GLN A 23 -23.58 -2.13 -2.57
N ILE A 24 -23.64 -2.64 -1.34
CA ILE A 24 -22.67 -2.33 -0.29
C ILE A 24 -21.26 -2.74 -0.72
N ASP A 25 -21.10 -3.93 -1.29
CA ASP A 25 -19.79 -4.44 -1.68
C ASP A 25 -19.22 -3.69 -2.89
N GLU A 26 -20.06 -3.34 -3.87
CA GLU A 26 -19.67 -2.46 -4.98
C GLU A 26 -19.24 -1.06 -4.51
N LEU A 27 -19.97 -0.48 -3.56
CA LEU A 27 -19.63 0.83 -3.00
C LEU A 27 -18.32 0.78 -2.21
N LYS A 28 -18.09 -0.27 -1.43
CA LYS A 28 -16.81 -0.49 -0.73
C LYS A 28 -15.65 -0.60 -1.72
N GLU A 29 -15.81 -1.37 -2.80
CA GLU A 29 -14.78 -1.52 -3.82
C GLU A 29 -14.45 -0.16 -4.46
N LYS A 30 -15.46 0.59 -4.88
CA LYS A 30 -15.30 1.94 -5.44
C LYS A 30 -14.61 2.89 -4.45
N ALA A 31 -14.97 2.86 -3.18
CA ALA A 31 -14.34 3.67 -2.14
C ALA A 31 -12.84 3.35 -1.99
N ILE A 32 -12.47 2.07 -1.98
CA ILE A 32 -11.06 1.64 -1.91
C ILE A 32 -10.29 2.10 -3.15
N LEU A 33 -10.89 1.99 -4.35
CA LEU A 33 -10.27 2.45 -5.59
C LEU A 33 -10.04 3.96 -5.62
N LEU A 34 -11.00 4.75 -5.15
CA LEU A 34 -10.87 6.21 -5.02
C LEU A 34 -9.77 6.58 -4.02
N GLU A 35 -9.75 5.94 -2.85
CA GLU A 35 -8.71 6.16 -1.84
C GLU A 35 -7.32 5.79 -2.39
N LYS A 36 -7.20 4.65 -3.07
CA LYS A 36 -5.96 4.22 -3.74
C LYS A 36 -5.52 5.23 -4.79
N HIS A 37 -6.46 5.77 -5.57
CA HIS A 37 -6.16 6.79 -6.58
C HIS A 37 -5.64 8.08 -5.96
N ASP A 38 -6.22 8.54 -4.85
CA ASP A 38 -5.72 9.72 -4.13
C ASP A 38 -4.33 9.48 -3.54
N ARG A 39 -4.15 8.33 -2.87
CA ARG A 39 -2.88 7.95 -2.22
C ARG A 39 -1.78 7.54 -3.19
N LYS A 40 -2.02 7.42 -4.50
CA LYS A 40 -1.00 7.00 -5.48
C LYS A 40 0.23 7.93 -5.51
N TYR A 41 0.04 9.19 -5.13
CA TYR A 41 1.08 10.20 -5.00
C TYR A 41 1.82 10.16 -3.66
N ASN A 42 1.45 9.25 -2.76
CA ASN A 42 2.03 9.17 -1.44
C ASN A 42 3.05 8.03 -1.35
N ILE A 43 4.07 8.23 -0.51
CA ILE A 43 4.94 7.16 -0.02
C ILE A 43 5.03 7.25 1.50
N LEU A 44 5.29 6.10 2.12
CA LEU A 44 5.63 5.98 3.52
C LEU A 44 7.12 5.64 3.66
N ILE A 45 7.81 6.41 4.50
CA ILE A 45 9.23 6.25 4.80
C ILE A 45 9.36 5.79 6.24
N TYR A 46 9.84 4.57 6.44
CA TYR A 46 10.09 3.97 7.75
C TYR A 46 11.58 4.00 8.10
N GLY A 47 11.89 3.95 9.39
CA GLY A 47 13.27 3.78 9.88
C GLY A 47 14.10 5.07 9.91
N ILE A 48 13.44 6.22 9.80
CA ILE A 48 14.05 7.53 10.06
C ILE A 48 13.79 7.86 11.52
N ASP A 49 14.86 8.12 12.26
CA ASP A 49 14.81 8.51 13.67
C ASP A 49 13.93 9.74 13.88
N ASP A 50 13.17 9.76 14.97
CA ASP A 50 12.22 10.82 15.35
C ASP A 50 12.47 11.37 16.75
N SER A 51 13.70 11.20 17.26
CA SER A 51 14.11 11.68 18.58
C SER A 51 14.18 13.21 18.68
N ASN A 52 14.35 13.91 17.56
CA ASN A 52 14.43 15.37 17.52
C ASN A 52 13.02 16.01 17.55
N PRO A 53 12.66 16.74 18.63
CA PRO A 53 11.34 17.38 18.73
C PRO A 53 11.15 18.54 17.74
N GLU A 54 12.23 19.19 17.31
CA GLU A 54 12.22 20.33 16.38
C GLU A 54 12.49 19.90 14.92
N GLU A 55 12.16 18.66 14.58
CA GLU A 55 12.43 18.12 13.25
C GLU A 55 11.69 18.91 12.16
N ASN A 56 12.45 19.46 11.20
CA ASN A 56 11.91 19.85 9.91
C ASN A 56 11.78 18.63 8.98
N VAL A 57 10.57 18.05 8.93
CA VAL A 57 10.28 16.83 8.16
C VAL A 57 10.57 16.98 6.66
N TYR A 58 10.36 18.16 6.08
CA TYR A 58 10.69 18.43 4.68
C TYR A 58 12.21 18.38 4.46
N ALA A 59 12.99 19.01 5.33
CA ALA A 59 14.44 18.99 5.25
C ALA A 59 14.99 17.56 5.42
N THR A 60 14.47 16.78 6.38
CA THR A 60 14.83 15.38 6.56
C THR A 60 14.52 14.55 5.31
N THR A 61 13.33 14.73 4.73
CA THR A 61 12.91 14.05 3.50
C THR A 61 13.84 14.38 2.33
N ARG A 62 14.13 15.67 2.10
CA ARG A 62 15.03 16.11 1.03
C ARG A 62 16.46 15.63 1.23
N LYS A 63 16.95 15.59 2.47
CA LYS A 63 18.26 15.02 2.82
C LYS A 63 18.32 13.53 2.51
N LEU A 64 17.26 12.77 2.79
CA LEU A 64 17.17 11.36 2.41
C LEU A 64 17.19 11.20 0.88
N PHE A 65 16.39 12.00 0.17
CA PHE A 65 16.27 11.94 -1.28
C PHE A 65 17.61 12.26 -1.95
N SER A 66 18.24 13.36 -1.55
CA SER A 66 19.54 13.80 -2.10
C SER A 66 20.67 12.82 -1.78
N LYS A 67 20.81 12.36 -0.53
CA LYS A 67 22.00 11.59 -0.11
C LYS A 67 21.91 10.08 -0.36
N LYS A 68 20.72 9.49 -0.21
CA LYS A 68 20.56 8.02 -0.20
C LYS A 68 19.84 7.48 -1.43
N LEU A 69 18.90 8.24 -2.00
CA LEU A 69 18.04 7.74 -3.09
C LEU A 69 18.53 8.22 -4.45
N LEU A 70 18.44 9.53 -4.72
CA LEU A 70 18.76 10.11 -6.02
C LEU A 70 20.27 10.34 -6.21
N ARG A 71 21.01 10.62 -5.12
CA ARG A 71 22.42 11.06 -5.17
C ARG A 71 22.62 12.33 -6.00
N ASP A 72 21.56 13.12 -6.11
CA ASP A 72 21.48 14.37 -6.84
C ASP A 72 20.73 15.38 -5.95
N ALA A 73 21.49 16.29 -5.34
CA ALA A 73 20.93 17.28 -4.42
C ALA A 73 20.08 18.35 -5.16
N PRO A 74 20.53 18.94 -6.28
CA PRO A 74 19.69 19.84 -7.07
C PRO A 74 18.34 19.24 -7.44
N LYS A 75 18.30 18.00 -7.93
CA LYS A 75 17.04 17.34 -8.31
C LYS A 75 16.15 17.05 -7.09
N ALA A 76 16.73 16.59 -5.98
CA ALA A 76 15.98 16.33 -4.75
C ALA A 76 15.39 17.61 -4.12
N ASN A 77 16.11 18.73 -4.21
CA ASN A 77 15.68 20.00 -3.61
C ASN A 77 14.66 20.75 -4.48
N SER A 78 14.75 20.62 -5.80
CA SER A 78 13.79 21.23 -6.74
C SER A 78 12.47 20.46 -6.84
N MET A 79 12.42 19.21 -6.37
CA MET A 79 11.23 18.37 -6.43
C MET A 79 10.07 18.96 -5.60
N PRO A 80 8.90 19.24 -6.20
CA PRO A 80 7.76 19.79 -5.48
C PRO A 80 7.05 18.69 -4.67
N LEU A 81 6.95 18.95 -3.36
CA LEU A 81 6.20 18.11 -2.43
C LEU A 81 4.94 18.87 -2.03
N ALA A 82 3.78 18.20 -2.11
CA ALA A 82 2.53 18.77 -1.65
C ALA A 82 2.45 18.73 -0.12
N ASN A 83 2.94 17.65 0.49
CA ASN A 83 3.00 17.53 1.94
C ASN A 83 4.11 16.56 2.39
N ALA A 84 4.69 16.79 3.57
CA ALA A 84 5.56 15.84 4.25
C ALA A 84 5.37 15.97 5.77
N HIS A 85 4.92 14.90 6.43
CA HIS A 85 4.69 14.89 7.88
C HIS A 85 4.86 13.50 8.49
N ARG A 86 5.09 13.44 9.80
CA ARG A 86 5.13 12.17 10.55
C ARG A 86 3.72 11.64 10.76
N VAL A 87 3.51 10.35 10.51
CA VAL A 87 2.23 9.68 10.78
C VAL A 87 2.24 9.17 12.22
N PRO A 88 1.24 9.52 13.04
CA PRO A 88 1.10 8.97 14.38
C PRO A 88 1.01 7.44 14.33
N THR A 89 1.78 6.76 15.17
CA THR A 89 1.66 5.30 15.34
C THR A 89 1.55 4.96 16.81
N ARG A 90 0.89 3.84 17.12
CA ARG A 90 0.79 3.29 18.48
C ARG A 90 2.00 2.40 18.85
N GLY A 91 2.96 2.21 17.94
CA GLY A 91 4.10 1.31 18.13
C GLY A 91 5.29 1.97 18.83
N LYS A 92 6.18 1.14 19.41
CA LYS A 92 7.40 1.59 20.14
C LYS A 92 8.58 1.97 19.23
N GLY A 93 8.34 2.36 17.97
CA GLY A 93 9.39 2.67 17.00
C GLY A 93 9.20 4.03 16.36
N PRO A 94 10.22 4.52 15.60
CA PRO A 94 10.13 5.83 14.98
C PRO A 94 8.91 5.96 14.07
N LYS A 95 8.16 7.05 14.24
CA LYS A 95 6.96 7.35 13.45
C LYS A 95 7.36 7.49 11.97
N PRO A 96 6.71 6.82 11.02
CA PRO A 96 7.06 6.94 9.61
C PRO A 96 6.71 8.32 9.08
N ILE A 97 7.43 8.76 8.04
CA ILE A 97 7.12 9.99 7.31
C ILE A 97 6.19 9.64 6.15
N LEU A 98 5.03 10.29 6.04
CA LEU A 98 4.22 10.30 4.84
C LEU A 98 4.63 11.50 3.98
N VAL A 99 4.97 11.23 2.72
CA VAL A 99 5.31 12.25 1.74
C VAL A 99 4.32 12.16 0.59
N ARG A 100 3.64 13.27 0.28
CA ARG A 100 2.79 13.43 -0.89
C ARG A 100 3.52 14.27 -1.93
N PHE A 101 3.71 13.70 -3.12
CA PHE A 101 4.32 14.39 -4.26
C PHE A 101 3.27 15.18 -5.02
N VAL A 102 3.68 16.29 -5.66
CA VAL A 102 2.82 16.99 -6.63
C VAL A 102 2.74 16.20 -7.94
N HIS A 103 3.86 15.64 -8.38
CA HIS A 103 3.94 14.87 -9.63
C HIS A 103 4.14 13.38 -9.37
N PHE A 104 3.38 12.54 -10.08
CA PHE A 104 3.50 11.09 -9.96
C PHE A 104 4.86 10.58 -10.49
N GLY A 105 5.40 11.22 -11.52
CA GLY A 105 6.72 10.87 -12.08
C GLY A 105 7.85 11.04 -11.06
N ASP A 106 7.80 12.07 -10.22
CA ASP A 106 8.79 12.29 -9.15
C ASP A 106 8.69 11.19 -8.08
N LYS A 107 7.47 10.82 -7.70
CA LYS A 107 7.23 9.68 -6.80
C LYS A 107 7.80 8.38 -7.39
N GLN A 108 7.54 8.11 -8.67
CA GLN A 108 8.05 6.92 -9.35
C GLN A 108 9.57 6.93 -9.44
N LEU A 109 10.18 8.08 -9.73
CA LEU A 109 11.63 8.24 -9.75
C LEU A 109 12.23 7.90 -8.39
N VAL A 110 11.70 8.45 -7.30
CA VAL A 110 12.16 8.15 -5.93
C VAL A 110 12.01 6.66 -5.61
N MET A 111 10.84 6.08 -5.88
CA MET A 111 10.58 4.64 -5.64
C MET A 111 11.49 3.73 -6.47
N SER A 112 11.83 4.12 -7.70
CA SER A 112 12.76 3.35 -8.55
C SER A 112 14.16 3.21 -7.95
N LYS A 113 14.55 4.13 -7.06
CA LYS A 113 15.85 4.13 -6.38
C LYS A 113 15.81 3.50 -4.99
N ALA A 114 14.68 2.91 -4.59
CA ALA A 114 14.55 2.26 -3.28
C ALA A 114 15.61 1.17 -3.03
N TYR A 115 16.13 0.52 -4.09
CA TYR A 115 17.21 -0.47 -3.97
C TYR A 115 18.50 0.11 -3.39
N ASN A 116 18.74 1.42 -3.50
CA ASN A 116 19.90 2.09 -2.89
C ASN A 116 19.85 2.09 -1.35
N LEU A 117 18.70 1.79 -0.75
CA LEU A 117 18.52 1.68 0.70
C LEU A 117 18.83 0.28 1.24
N LYS A 118 19.18 -0.69 0.37
CA LYS A 118 19.54 -2.05 0.80
C LYS A 118 20.68 -2.01 1.83
N GLY A 119 20.50 -2.74 2.93
CA GLY A 119 21.45 -2.75 4.06
C GLY A 119 21.24 -1.62 5.07
N THR A 120 20.36 -0.66 4.81
CA THR A 120 19.94 0.33 5.80
C THR A 120 18.69 -0.13 6.55
N LYS A 121 18.36 0.54 7.66
CA LYS A 121 17.08 0.35 8.38
C LYS A 121 15.90 1.07 7.69
N ILE A 122 16.16 1.83 6.64
CA ILE A 122 15.16 2.69 5.99
C ILE A 122 14.41 1.89 4.94
N ARG A 123 13.07 2.02 4.93
CA ARG A 123 12.20 1.36 3.95
C ARG A 123 11.23 2.36 3.34
N LEU A 124 11.04 2.24 2.01
CA LEU A 124 10.01 2.97 1.28
C LEU A 124 8.88 2.00 0.92
N LEU A 125 7.65 2.41 1.17
CA LEU A 125 6.45 1.67 0.81
C LEU A 125 5.43 2.59 0.16
N ASP A 126 4.62 2.03 -0.73
CA ASP A 126 3.41 2.70 -1.18
C ASP A 126 2.43 2.87 -0.02
N ASP A 127 1.80 4.04 0.05
CA ASP A 127 0.68 4.30 0.95
C ASP A 127 -0.59 3.72 0.35
N LEU A 128 -0.98 2.54 0.81
CA LEU A 128 -2.19 1.86 0.37
C LEU A 128 -3.37 2.12 1.33
N PRO A 129 -4.63 1.97 0.87
CA PRO A 129 -5.79 1.87 1.74
C PRO A 129 -5.61 0.82 2.85
N VAL A 130 -6.31 0.98 3.97
CA VAL A 130 -6.13 0.14 5.17
C VAL A 130 -6.38 -1.34 4.87
N SER A 131 -7.50 -1.68 4.23
CA SER A 131 -7.82 -3.06 3.84
C SER A 131 -6.71 -3.69 2.99
N MET A 132 -6.20 -2.95 2.01
CA MET A 132 -5.10 -3.42 1.15
C MET A 132 -3.77 -3.56 1.92
N LYS A 133 -3.52 -2.73 2.95
CA LYS A 133 -2.34 -2.88 3.84
C LYS A 133 -2.43 -4.18 4.64
N GLU A 134 -3.62 -4.52 5.14
CA GLU A 134 -3.88 -5.76 5.89
C GLU A 134 -3.73 -6.99 5.00
N GLU A 135 -4.33 -6.98 3.81
CA GLU A 135 -4.16 -8.05 2.81
C GLU A 135 -2.68 -8.22 2.45
N ARG A 136 -1.95 -7.12 2.19
CA ARG A 136 -0.51 -7.17 1.90
C ARG A 136 0.28 -7.78 3.06
N PHE A 137 -0.09 -7.49 4.30
CA PHE A 137 0.57 -8.07 5.48
C PHE A 137 0.37 -9.58 5.54
N LEU A 138 -0.86 -10.07 5.38
CA LEU A 138 -1.18 -11.50 5.34
C LEU A 138 -0.44 -12.21 4.21
N LEU A 139 -0.53 -11.67 2.98
CA LEU A 139 0.16 -12.23 1.82
C LEU A 139 1.69 -12.22 1.97
N SER A 140 2.26 -11.25 2.70
CA SER A 140 3.71 -11.21 2.96
C SER A 140 4.16 -12.38 3.83
N HIS A 141 3.34 -12.79 4.79
CA HIS A 141 3.59 -13.97 5.62
C HIS A 141 3.54 -15.25 4.77
N ASN A 142 2.49 -15.41 3.96
CA ASN A 142 2.35 -16.55 3.06
C ASN A 142 3.50 -16.64 2.06
N ALA A 143 3.85 -15.51 1.43
CA ALA A 143 4.96 -15.42 0.49
C ALA A 143 6.30 -15.84 1.12
N PHE A 144 6.53 -15.51 2.40
CA PHE A 144 7.73 -15.95 3.12
C PHE A 144 7.76 -17.47 3.29
N THR A 145 6.66 -18.06 3.74
CA THR A 145 6.51 -19.52 3.93
C THR A 145 6.73 -20.26 2.61
N ILE A 146 6.10 -19.78 1.52
CA ILE A 146 6.21 -20.37 0.18
C ILE A 146 7.64 -20.32 -0.35
N ARG A 147 8.33 -19.17 -0.22
CA ARG A 147 9.75 -19.05 -0.63
C ARG A 147 10.63 -20.06 0.11
N LYS A 148 10.37 -20.29 1.39
CA LYS A 148 11.14 -21.21 2.22
C LYS A 148 10.86 -22.68 1.88
N ARG A 149 9.59 -23.03 1.65
CA ARG A 149 9.14 -24.40 1.37
C ARG A 149 9.44 -24.82 -0.07
N ASP A 150 9.02 -24.00 -1.04
CA ASP A 150 8.92 -24.39 -2.45
C ASP A 150 10.09 -23.85 -3.29
N LYS A 151 10.95 -23.02 -2.70
CA LYS A 151 12.10 -22.38 -3.38
C LYS A 151 11.70 -21.61 -4.64
N VAL A 152 10.48 -21.07 -4.67
CA VAL A 152 9.97 -20.23 -5.77
C VAL A 152 10.17 -18.74 -5.49
N GLN A 153 10.11 -17.93 -6.53
CA GLN A 153 10.00 -16.48 -6.40
C GLN A 153 8.55 -16.07 -6.16
N THR A 154 8.36 -14.97 -5.42
CA THR A 154 7.04 -14.42 -5.09
C THR A 154 7.03 -12.91 -5.29
N ARG A 155 5.88 -12.35 -5.65
CA ARG A 155 5.63 -10.91 -5.65
C ARG A 155 4.19 -10.63 -5.25
N ILE A 156 3.98 -9.51 -4.56
CA ILE A 156 2.64 -9.05 -4.20
C ILE A 156 2.30 -7.85 -5.09
N ARG A 157 1.11 -7.85 -5.69
CA ARG A 157 0.65 -6.83 -6.63
C ARG A 157 -0.73 -6.34 -6.22
N ALA A 158 -1.03 -5.08 -6.52
CA ALA A 158 -2.39 -4.58 -6.40
C ALA A 158 -3.15 -4.86 -7.70
N LYS A 159 -4.29 -5.55 -7.62
CA LYS A 159 -5.23 -5.80 -8.72
C LYS A 159 -6.60 -5.26 -8.32
N GLY A 160 -7.01 -4.15 -8.93
CA GLY A 160 -8.20 -3.41 -8.50
C GLY A 160 -8.07 -2.93 -7.04
N ALA A 161 -9.08 -3.24 -6.23
CA ALA A 161 -9.16 -2.94 -4.81
C ALA A 161 -8.46 -3.96 -3.90
N HIS A 162 -7.87 -5.02 -4.46
CA HIS A 162 -7.28 -6.11 -3.70
C HIS A 162 -5.78 -6.28 -3.96
N MET A 163 -5.11 -6.97 -3.05
CA MET A 163 -3.75 -7.44 -3.19
C MET A 163 -3.75 -8.91 -3.61
N THR A 164 -2.91 -9.24 -4.58
CA THR A 164 -2.69 -10.62 -5.05
C THR A 164 -1.25 -11.03 -4.81
N LEU A 165 -1.06 -12.30 -4.44
CA LEU A 165 0.25 -12.93 -4.41
C LEU A 165 0.43 -13.71 -5.71
N GLU A 166 1.58 -13.53 -6.33
CA GLU A 166 1.95 -14.27 -7.54
C GLU A 166 3.27 -15.00 -7.29
N THR A 167 3.42 -16.18 -7.88
CA THR A 167 4.59 -17.05 -7.78
C THR A 167 5.18 -17.34 -9.15
N ARG A 168 6.47 -17.69 -9.20
CA ARG A 168 7.11 -18.30 -10.38
C ARG A 168 8.31 -19.15 -9.94
N LYS A 169 8.62 -20.25 -10.64
CA LYS A 169 9.74 -21.12 -10.23
C LYS A 169 11.10 -20.53 -10.57
N ASN A 170 11.22 -19.90 -11.73
CA ASN A 170 12.48 -19.35 -12.25
C ASN A 170 12.21 -18.07 -13.07
N ASN A 171 13.27 -17.44 -13.58
CA ASN A 171 13.14 -16.19 -14.34
C ASN A 171 12.53 -16.37 -15.74
N THR A 172 12.49 -17.60 -16.26
CA THR A 172 11.99 -17.94 -17.60
C THR A 172 10.50 -18.27 -17.60
N GLU A 173 9.93 -18.62 -16.45
CA GLU A 173 8.51 -18.92 -16.28
C GLU A 173 7.66 -17.66 -16.05
N ASN A 174 6.41 -17.75 -16.50
CA ASN A 174 5.40 -16.75 -16.26
C ASN A 174 4.98 -16.70 -14.78
N TRP A 175 4.53 -15.53 -14.34
CA TRP A 175 3.94 -15.37 -13.02
C TRP A 175 2.55 -16.00 -13.00
N SER A 176 2.29 -16.85 -12.01
CA SER A 176 0.98 -17.44 -11.73
C SER A 176 0.38 -16.85 -10.45
N LEU A 177 -0.93 -16.67 -10.42
CA LEU A 177 -1.64 -16.30 -9.20
C LEU A 177 -1.46 -17.42 -8.16
N TRP A 178 -1.19 -17.04 -6.92
CA TRP A 178 -1.22 -17.96 -5.79
C TRP A 178 -2.64 -18.02 -5.25
N GLU A 179 -3.22 -19.23 -5.29
CA GLU A 179 -4.52 -19.57 -4.70
C GLU A 179 -4.38 -19.99 -3.23
#